data_AF-A0A5A7P4H3-F1
#
_entry.id   AF-A0A5A7P4H3-F1
#
_cell.length_a   1.000
_cell.length_b   1.000
_cell.length_c   1.000
_cell.angle_alpha   90.00
_cell.angle_beta   90.00
_cell.angle_gamma   90.00
#
_symmetry.space_group_name_H-M   'P 1'
#
loop_
_entity.id
_entity.type
_entity.pdbx_description
1 polymer ?
#
loop_
_entity_poly.entity_id
_entity_poly.type
_entity_poly.pdbx_seq_one_letter_code
_entity_poly.pdbx_strand_id
1 'polypeptide(L)'
;MANVEPANMEISPYQGESGPRKPRILLAASGSVAAIKFSNLCHSFSEWAEVKAVATKASLHFVDRVSLPKDVILYTDEDEWSTWKKIGDTVLHIELRKWADIMVIAPLSANTLAKIAGGLCDNLLTCIVRAWDYSKPMFVAPAMNTFMWNNPFTERHLMAIDDLGISLIPPVRKRLACGDYGNGAMAEPSLIYSTSTGPYRTSKGPRNGTAINSKGPSNKSRVAEGKFQEICTDHNPNSKMIIPVRCFTCGKVIGNKWDTYLDLLQADYSEGDALDALGLVRYCCRRMLMTHVDLIEKLLNYNKFIFETRAKSNISVKNDHWRNLRAVDATWKRSKLHLVRLGYEISSVVLSVNCFKEL
;
A
#
# COMPACT_ATOMS: atom_id res chain seq x y z
N MET A 1 59.88 39.11 25.69
CA MET A 1 59.24 37.87 26.16
C MET A 1 57.83 38.24 26.60
N ALA A 2 56.86 38.11 25.69
CA ALA A 2 55.46 38.44 25.96
C ALA A 2 54.73 37.17 26.38
N ASN A 3 54.14 37.21 27.58
CA ASN A 3 53.33 36.14 28.15
C ASN A 3 52.05 35.95 27.34
N VAL A 4 51.82 34.73 26.85
CA VAL A 4 50.56 34.31 26.25
C VAL A 4 49.83 33.48 27.30
N GLU A 5 48.71 33.98 27.81
CA GLU A 5 47.77 33.22 28.63
C GLU A 5 47.02 32.19 27.76
N PRO A 6 46.77 30.96 28.23
CA PRO A 6 46.00 29.99 27.48
C PRO A 6 44.50 30.31 27.58
N ALA A 7 43.86 30.46 26.42
CA ALA A 7 42.41 30.66 26.31
C ALA A 7 41.63 29.46 26.86
N ASN A 8 40.80 29.72 27.86
CA ASN A 8 39.76 28.80 28.34
C ASN A 8 38.82 28.46 27.19
N MET A 9 38.89 27.21 26.72
CA MET A 9 37.91 26.63 25.81
C MET A 9 36.68 26.22 26.63
N GLU A 10 35.72 27.14 26.76
CA GLU A 10 34.42 26.84 27.35
C GLU A 10 33.67 25.84 26.46
N ILE A 11 33.56 24.62 26.96
CA ILE A 11 32.74 23.56 26.38
C ILE A 11 31.28 23.98 26.60
N SER A 12 30.66 24.50 25.54
CA SER A 12 29.22 24.77 25.50
C SER A 12 28.44 23.47 25.77
N PRO A 13 27.51 23.44 26.75
CA PRO A 13 26.75 22.23 27.04
C PRO A 13 25.83 21.93 25.87
N TYR A 14 26.04 20.76 25.26
CA TYR A 14 25.12 20.12 24.33
C TYR A 14 23.74 20.01 25.00
N GLN A 15 22.85 20.95 24.71
CA GLN A 15 21.44 20.87 25.07
C GLN A 15 20.78 19.88 24.10
N GLY A 16 20.86 18.59 24.46
CA GLY A 16 20.02 17.57 23.86
C GLY A 16 18.57 17.75 24.32
N GLU A 17 17.82 18.64 23.69
CA GLU A 17 16.37 18.68 23.83
C GLU A 17 15.75 17.49 23.06
N SER A 18 15.82 16.29 23.63
CA SER A 18 15.09 15.14 23.10
C SER A 18 13.64 15.13 23.62
N GLY A 19 12.88 16.17 23.29
CA GLY A 19 11.42 16.09 23.23
C GLY A 19 11.00 15.31 21.96
N PRO A 20 9.79 14.74 21.90
CA PRO A 20 9.30 14.15 20.65
C PRO A 20 9.14 15.26 19.60
N ARG A 21 10.08 15.34 18.65
CA ARG A 21 10.01 16.29 17.53
C ARG A 21 8.67 16.17 16.81
N LYS A 22 8.09 17.30 16.42
CA LYS A 22 6.91 17.30 15.56
C LYS A 22 7.27 16.58 14.24
N PRO A 23 6.37 15.73 13.72
CA PRO A 23 6.58 15.11 12.43
C PRO A 23 6.64 16.18 11.34
N ARG A 24 7.46 15.95 10.31
CA ARG A 24 7.61 16.84 9.16
C ARG A 24 6.81 16.31 8.00
N ILE A 25 5.80 17.06 7.56
CA ILE A 25 4.92 16.67 6.47
C ILE A 25 5.10 17.59 5.26
N LEU A 26 5.25 16.95 4.11
CA LEU A 26 5.23 17.62 2.82
C LEU A 26 3.85 17.46 2.19
N LEU A 27 3.10 18.55 2.11
CA LEU A 27 1.80 18.60 1.44
C LEU A 27 2.00 19.06 0.00
N ALA A 28 1.39 18.38 -0.95
CA ALA A 28 1.48 18.72 -2.36
C ALA A 28 0.11 18.91 -2.99
N ALA A 29 -0.04 19.98 -3.78
CA ALA A 29 -1.21 20.27 -4.58
C ALA A 29 -0.89 20.11 -6.07
N SER A 30 -1.77 19.45 -6.81
CA SER A 30 -1.70 19.37 -8.27
C SER A 30 -2.94 20.00 -8.93
N GLY A 31 -2.92 20.10 -10.27
CA GLY A 31 -3.92 20.82 -11.05
C GLY A 31 -5.30 20.16 -11.05
N SER A 32 -6.10 20.43 -10.03
CA SER A 32 -7.50 20.03 -9.89
C SER A 32 -8.28 21.10 -9.14
N VAL A 33 -9.57 21.26 -9.44
CA VAL A 33 -10.45 22.24 -8.78
C VAL A 33 -10.49 22.03 -7.25
N ALA A 34 -10.28 20.80 -6.79
CA ALA A 34 -10.21 20.49 -5.36
C ALA A 34 -9.05 21.17 -4.62
N ALA A 35 -8.08 21.77 -5.33
CA ALA A 35 -6.98 22.51 -4.73
C ALA A 35 -7.43 23.79 -4.00
N ILE A 36 -8.66 24.27 -4.23
CA ILE A 36 -9.30 25.32 -3.41
C ILE A 36 -9.36 24.90 -1.93
N LYS A 37 -9.49 23.59 -1.64
CA LYS A 37 -9.51 23.06 -0.27
C LYS A 37 -8.13 22.84 0.34
N PHE A 38 -7.05 23.12 -0.41
CA PHE A 38 -5.68 22.85 0.03
C PHE A 38 -5.30 23.68 1.26
N SER A 39 -5.76 24.92 1.36
CA SER A 39 -5.52 25.76 2.55
C SER A 39 -6.09 25.16 3.82
N ASN A 40 -7.33 24.67 3.77
CA ASN A 40 -7.97 23.97 4.89
C ASN A 40 -7.18 22.71 5.31
N LEU A 41 -6.65 21.97 4.33
CA LEU A 41 -5.78 20.83 4.58
C LEU A 41 -4.51 21.28 5.33
N CYS A 42 -3.82 22.32 4.86
CA CYS A 42 -2.63 22.86 5.53
C CYS A 42 -2.93 23.27 6.98
N HIS A 43 -4.03 24.00 7.23
CA HIS A 43 -4.45 24.37 8.59
C HIS A 43 -4.64 23.14 9.48
N SER A 44 -5.28 22.09 8.97
CA SER A 44 -5.52 20.85 9.73
C SER A 44 -4.22 20.14 10.14
N PHE A 45 -3.18 20.22 9.31
CA PHE A 45 -1.89 19.58 9.62
C PHE A 45 -0.95 20.46 10.45
N SER A 46 -1.02 21.79 10.34
CA SER A 46 -0.16 22.72 11.09
C SER A 46 -0.28 22.58 12.61
N GLU A 47 -1.44 22.16 13.12
CA GLU A 47 -1.62 21.91 14.55
C GLU A 47 -0.77 20.72 15.06
N TRP A 48 -0.58 19.70 14.21
CA TRP A 48 0.05 18.43 14.58
C TRP A 48 1.51 18.30 14.10
N ALA A 49 1.85 18.89 12.96
CA ALA A 49 3.12 18.70 12.25
C ALA A 49 3.76 20.02 11.81
N GLU A 50 5.05 19.97 11.50
CA GLU A 50 5.71 21.00 10.69
C GLU A 50 5.32 20.77 9.23
N VAL A 51 4.70 21.76 8.60
CA VAL A 51 4.13 21.64 7.25
C VAL A 51 4.94 22.46 6.26
N LYS A 52 5.37 21.82 5.17
CA LYS A 52 5.83 22.50 3.94
C LYS A 52 4.89 22.14 2.80
N ALA A 53 4.60 23.11 1.94
CA ALA A 53 3.68 22.93 0.82
C ALA A 53 4.42 23.00 -0.52
N VAL A 54 4.03 22.16 -1.49
CA VAL A 54 4.51 22.21 -2.88
C VAL A 54 3.30 22.33 -3.80
N ALA A 55 3.32 23.30 -4.71
CA ALA A 55 2.25 23.49 -5.68
C ALA A 55 2.80 23.40 -7.10
N THR A 56 2.16 22.58 -7.94
CA THR A 56 2.46 22.60 -9.38
C THR A 56 1.90 23.87 -10.02
N LYS A 57 2.48 24.30 -11.15
CA LYS A 57 1.99 25.45 -11.92
C LYS A 57 0.47 25.43 -12.17
N ALA A 58 -0.09 24.27 -12.49
CA ALA A 58 -1.54 24.13 -12.73
C ALA A 58 -2.40 24.28 -11.45
N SER A 59 -1.86 23.94 -10.28
CA SER A 59 -2.58 24.10 -9.01
C SER A 59 -2.67 25.55 -8.55
N LEU A 60 -1.71 26.41 -8.95
CA LEU A 60 -1.68 27.83 -8.61
C LEU A 60 -2.88 28.61 -9.15
N HIS A 61 -3.61 28.09 -10.15
CA HIS A 61 -4.87 28.68 -10.59
C HIS A 61 -6.00 28.57 -9.56
N PHE A 62 -5.88 27.65 -8.60
CA PHE A 62 -6.92 27.34 -7.61
C PHE A 62 -6.46 27.58 -6.17
N VAL A 63 -5.16 27.54 -5.91
CA VAL A 63 -4.58 27.79 -4.60
C VAL A 63 -4.38 29.29 -4.41
N ASP A 64 -5.05 29.86 -3.42
CA ASP A 64 -4.80 31.22 -2.97
C ASP A 64 -3.68 31.23 -1.92
N ARG A 65 -2.54 31.86 -2.25
CA ARG A 65 -1.38 31.98 -1.36
C ARG A 65 -1.71 32.69 -0.05
N VAL A 66 -2.66 33.62 -0.05
CA VAL A 66 -3.05 34.40 1.14
C VAL A 66 -3.84 33.55 2.14
N SER A 67 -4.53 32.52 1.65
CA SER A 67 -5.34 31.62 2.47
C SER A 67 -4.53 30.56 3.23
N LEU A 68 -3.24 30.41 2.90
CA LEU A 68 -2.35 29.45 3.56
C LEU A 68 -1.96 29.94 4.98
N PRO A 69 -1.71 29.01 5.92
CA PRO A 69 -1.18 29.37 7.24
C PRO A 69 0.15 30.11 7.12
N LYS A 70 0.40 31.10 7.98
CA LYS A 70 1.60 31.97 7.92
C LYS A 70 2.91 31.21 8.12
N ASP A 71 2.84 30.09 8.83
CA ASP A 71 3.90 29.14 9.16
C ASP A 71 4.22 28.18 8.00
N VAL A 72 3.35 28.08 6.98
CA VAL A 72 3.52 27.17 5.84
C VAL A 72 4.21 27.87 4.69
N ILE A 73 5.42 27.39 4.36
CA ILE A 73 6.15 27.83 3.17
C ILE A 73 5.63 27.06 1.95
N LEU A 74 5.17 27.79 0.93
CA LEU A 74 4.74 27.25 -0.35
C LEU A 74 5.89 27.33 -1.37
N TYR A 75 6.36 26.17 -1.82
CA TYR A 75 7.37 26.04 -2.87
C TYR A 75 6.72 25.79 -4.23
N THR A 76 7.27 26.39 -5.28
CA THR A 76 6.88 26.20 -6.67
C THR A 76 8.10 25.83 -7.54
N ASP A 77 7.85 25.48 -8.81
CA ASP A 77 8.90 25.08 -9.75
C ASP A 77 9.97 26.17 -9.93
N GLU A 78 9.61 27.44 -9.76
CA GLU A 78 10.53 28.59 -9.84
C GLU A 78 11.52 28.63 -8.66
N ASP A 79 11.16 28.12 -7.49
CA ASP A 79 12.01 28.11 -6.30
C ASP A 79 13.18 27.12 -6.43
N GLU A 80 13.00 26.11 -7.27
CA GLU A 80 14.05 25.13 -7.57
C GLU A 80 15.25 25.78 -8.26
N TRP A 81 14.98 26.66 -9.22
CA TRP A 81 16.00 27.35 -10.00
C TRP A 81 16.53 28.63 -9.34
N SER A 82 15.76 29.26 -8.45
CA SER A 82 16.24 30.43 -7.71
C SER A 82 17.30 30.08 -6.66
N THR A 83 17.20 28.86 -6.12
CA THR A 83 18.10 28.33 -5.08
C THR A 83 19.42 27.80 -5.67
N TRP A 84 19.39 27.26 -6.89
CA TRP A 84 20.55 26.64 -7.52
C TRP A 84 21.25 27.59 -8.51
N LYS A 85 22.45 28.08 -8.15
CA LYS A 85 23.23 29.01 -9.00
C LYS A 85 24.56 28.43 -9.46
N LYS A 86 25.17 27.56 -8.64
CA LYS A 86 26.46 26.92 -8.92
C LYS A 86 26.44 25.44 -8.55
N ILE A 87 27.31 24.69 -9.19
CA ILE A 87 27.60 23.29 -8.85
C ILE A 87 28.13 23.27 -7.41
N GLY A 88 27.36 22.68 -6.50
CA GLY A 88 27.62 22.67 -5.05
C GLY A 88 26.49 23.25 -4.21
N ASP A 89 25.60 24.06 -4.83
CA ASP A 89 24.41 24.56 -4.17
C ASP A 89 23.39 23.43 -3.92
N THR A 90 22.59 23.60 -2.88
CA THR A 90 21.64 22.56 -2.49
C THR A 90 20.47 22.49 -3.49
N VAL A 91 20.05 21.26 -3.77
CA VAL A 91 18.98 20.99 -4.73
C VAL A 91 17.67 20.84 -3.98
N LEU A 92 16.73 21.75 -4.22
CA LEU A 92 15.51 21.90 -3.42
C LEU A 92 14.68 20.61 -3.29
N HIS A 93 14.44 19.88 -4.39
CA HIS A 93 13.66 18.63 -4.33
C HIS A 93 14.34 17.56 -3.46
N ILE A 94 15.67 17.50 -3.45
CA ILE A 94 16.44 16.57 -2.61
C ILE A 94 16.36 16.99 -1.14
N GLU A 95 16.43 18.29 -0.85
CA GLU A 95 16.26 18.81 0.51
C GLU A 95 14.87 18.52 1.07
N LEU A 96 13.83 18.79 0.30
CA LEU A 96 12.45 18.52 0.69
C LEU A 96 12.23 17.03 0.96
N ARG A 97 12.79 16.15 0.11
CA ARG A 97 12.76 14.69 0.31
C ARG A 97 13.50 14.26 1.58
N LYS A 98 14.65 14.86 1.89
CA LYS A 98 15.41 14.56 3.12
C LYS A 98 14.66 15.05 4.36
N TRP A 99 14.08 16.24 4.29
CA TRP A 99 13.39 16.91 5.39
C TRP A 99 12.06 16.21 5.77
N ALA A 100 11.28 15.77 4.79
CA ALA A 100 9.94 15.21 5.02
C ALA A 100 10.00 13.78 5.59
N ASP A 101 9.22 13.51 6.64
CA ASP A 101 9.00 12.14 7.15
C ASP A 101 7.85 11.46 6.42
N ILE A 102 6.88 12.24 5.94
CA ILE A 102 5.66 11.81 5.25
C ILE A 102 5.33 12.80 4.13
N MET A 103 4.80 12.28 3.03
CA MET A 103 4.29 13.09 1.92
C MET A 103 2.81 12.81 1.65
N VAL A 104 2.04 13.86 1.39
CA VAL A 104 0.62 13.75 1.02
C VAL A 104 0.35 14.60 -0.21
N ILE A 105 -0.13 13.97 -1.29
CA ILE A 105 -0.54 14.65 -2.52
C ILE A 105 -2.06 14.76 -2.55
N ALA A 106 -2.59 15.94 -2.28
CA ALA A 106 -4.02 16.19 -2.17
C ALA A 106 -4.36 17.63 -2.60
N PRO A 107 -4.94 17.85 -3.79
CA PRO A 107 -5.41 16.84 -4.74
C PRO A 107 -4.30 16.24 -5.62
N LEU A 108 -4.49 14.98 -6.03
CA LEU A 108 -3.77 14.33 -7.13
C LEU A 108 -4.60 14.35 -8.42
N SER A 109 -4.13 15.09 -9.43
CA SER A 109 -4.73 15.17 -10.77
C SER A 109 -4.39 13.94 -11.60
N ALA A 110 -5.21 13.62 -12.60
CA ALA A 110 -4.93 12.51 -13.51
C ALA A 110 -3.61 12.67 -14.27
N ASN A 111 -3.22 13.91 -14.60
CA ASN A 111 -1.96 14.22 -15.26
C ASN A 111 -0.76 13.89 -14.36
N THR A 112 -0.77 14.37 -13.12
CA THR A 112 0.29 14.07 -12.15
C THR A 112 0.32 12.58 -11.83
N LEU A 113 -0.83 11.92 -11.72
CA LEU A 113 -0.91 10.46 -11.56
C LEU A 113 -0.23 9.72 -12.71
N ALA A 114 -0.52 10.10 -13.96
CA ALA A 114 0.12 9.51 -15.14
C ALA A 114 1.63 9.76 -15.16
N LYS A 115 2.08 10.96 -14.78
CA LYS A 115 3.52 11.29 -14.69
C LYS A 115 4.24 10.45 -13.65
N ILE A 116 3.64 10.27 -12.46
CA ILE A 116 4.21 9.45 -11.39
C ILE A 116 4.28 7.99 -11.84
N ALA A 117 3.20 7.44 -12.40
CA ALA A 117 3.18 6.07 -12.91
C ALA A 117 4.17 5.83 -14.06
N GLY A 118 4.39 6.84 -14.91
CA GLY A 118 5.40 6.82 -15.98
C GLY A 118 6.82 7.15 -15.53
N GLY A 119 7.04 7.52 -14.26
CA GLY A 119 8.36 7.89 -13.74
C GLY A 119 8.92 9.21 -14.30
N LEU A 120 8.06 10.09 -14.80
CA LEU A 120 8.46 11.41 -15.33
C LEU A 120 8.78 12.38 -14.19
N CYS A 121 9.79 13.22 -14.39
CA CYS A 121 10.26 14.23 -13.42
C CYS A 121 10.52 15.58 -14.11
N ASP A 122 9.44 16.31 -14.42
CA ASP A 122 9.48 17.56 -15.20
C ASP A 122 9.09 18.81 -14.41
N ASN A 123 8.78 18.66 -13.13
CA ASN A 123 8.45 19.74 -12.19
C ASN A 123 8.88 19.37 -10.77
N LEU A 124 8.92 20.34 -9.87
CA LEU A 124 9.40 20.17 -8.50
C LEU A 124 8.70 19.00 -7.79
N LEU A 125 7.37 18.91 -7.90
CA LEU A 125 6.58 17.83 -7.30
C LEU A 125 7.00 16.45 -7.80
N THR A 126 7.08 16.27 -9.11
CA THR A 126 7.41 14.98 -9.73
C THR A 126 8.88 14.60 -9.52
N CYS A 127 9.79 15.58 -9.47
CA CYS A 127 11.19 15.37 -9.06
C CYS A 127 11.29 14.84 -7.61
N ILE A 128 10.53 15.42 -6.67
CA ILE A 128 10.48 14.95 -5.27
C ILE A 128 9.97 13.50 -5.21
N VAL A 129 8.88 13.20 -5.91
CA VAL A 129 8.31 11.84 -5.96
C VAL A 129 9.29 10.84 -6.57
N ARG A 130 10.00 11.23 -7.63
CA ARG A 130 10.98 10.36 -8.29
C ARG A 130 12.18 10.04 -7.40
N ALA A 131 12.59 10.99 -6.57
CA ALA A 131 13.67 10.84 -5.59
C ALA A 131 13.20 10.25 -4.23
N TRP A 132 11.91 9.92 -4.11
CA TRP A 132 11.30 9.55 -2.85
C TRP A 132 11.82 8.21 -2.30
N ASP A 133 11.86 8.11 -0.98
CA ASP A 133 12.11 6.85 -0.28
C ASP A 133 10.78 6.16 -0.01
N TYR A 134 10.49 5.04 -0.66
CA TYR A 134 9.24 4.31 -0.39
C TYR A 134 9.23 3.61 0.97
N SER A 135 10.33 3.66 1.74
CA SER A 135 10.28 3.34 3.18
C SER A 135 9.50 4.40 3.99
N LYS A 136 9.38 5.62 3.47
CA LYS A 136 8.61 6.72 4.07
C LYS A 136 7.19 6.70 3.51
N PRO A 137 6.16 6.87 4.36
CA PRO A 137 4.77 6.84 3.91
C PRO A 137 4.47 7.97 2.93
N MET A 138 3.85 7.61 1.81
CA MET A 138 3.31 8.54 0.83
C MET A 138 1.82 8.27 0.66
N PHE A 139 1.00 9.30 0.82
CA PHE A 139 -0.45 9.23 0.61
C PHE A 139 -0.86 10.06 -0.59
N VAL A 140 -1.83 9.57 -1.35
CA VAL A 140 -2.39 10.31 -2.49
C VAL A 140 -3.91 10.36 -2.39
N ALA A 141 -4.49 11.52 -2.67
CA ALA A 141 -5.94 11.73 -2.73
C ALA A 141 -6.32 12.21 -4.14
N PRO A 142 -6.70 11.30 -5.05
CA PRO A 142 -7.09 11.67 -6.41
C PRO A 142 -8.31 12.57 -6.44
N ALA A 143 -8.29 13.53 -7.37
CA ALA A 143 -9.40 14.43 -7.61
C ALA A 143 -9.51 14.76 -9.11
N MET A 144 -10.49 14.16 -9.77
CA MET A 144 -10.70 14.30 -11.22
C MET A 144 -12.17 14.10 -11.58
N ASN A 145 -12.56 14.48 -12.80
CA ASN A 145 -13.91 14.24 -13.30
C ASN A 145 -14.23 12.72 -13.37
N THR A 146 -15.50 12.34 -13.21
CA THR A 146 -15.95 10.94 -13.25
C THR A 146 -15.52 10.17 -14.50
N PHE A 147 -15.56 10.81 -15.67
CA PHE A 147 -15.13 10.17 -16.93
C PHE A 147 -13.62 9.94 -16.96
N MET A 148 -12.83 10.81 -16.33
CA MET A 148 -11.40 10.59 -16.16
C MET A 148 -11.14 9.46 -15.15
N TRP A 149 -11.90 9.42 -14.05
CA TRP A 149 -11.77 8.37 -13.05
C TRP A 149 -12.09 6.98 -13.63
N ASN A 150 -13.17 6.88 -14.43
CA ASN A 150 -13.58 5.63 -15.06
C ASN A 150 -12.73 5.24 -16.28
N ASN A 151 -11.77 6.08 -16.69
CA ASN A 151 -10.88 5.76 -17.78
C ASN A 151 -9.93 4.61 -17.38
N PRO A 152 -9.71 3.60 -18.24
CA PRO A 152 -8.83 2.47 -17.94
C PRO A 152 -7.39 2.87 -17.60
N PHE A 153 -6.90 4.03 -18.08
CA PHE A 153 -5.59 4.55 -17.70
C PHE A 153 -5.50 4.86 -16.21
N THR A 154 -6.58 5.37 -15.60
CA THR A 154 -6.59 5.70 -14.17
C THR A 154 -6.38 4.44 -13.33
N GLU A 155 -7.11 3.36 -13.64
CA GLU A 155 -6.94 2.08 -12.94
C GLU A 155 -5.51 1.52 -13.10
N ARG A 156 -4.95 1.54 -14.32
CA ARG A 156 -3.58 1.08 -14.57
C ARG A 156 -2.53 1.90 -13.82
N HIS A 157 -2.68 3.22 -13.79
CA HIS A 157 -1.76 4.08 -13.05
C HIS A 157 -1.90 3.92 -11.54
N LEU A 158 -3.12 3.70 -11.03
CA LEU A 158 -3.35 3.41 -9.63
C LEU A 158 -2.69 2.10 -9.20
N MET A 159 -2.76 1.05 -10.03
CA MET A 159 -2.03 -0.21 -9.79
C MET A 159 -0.51 0.02 -9.76
N ALA A 160 0.03 0.79 -10.72
CA ALA A 160 1.46 1.07 -10.77
C ALA A 160 1.99 1.82 -9.54
N ILE A 161 1.20 2.76 -8.97
CA ILE A 161 1.61 3.45 -7.75
C ILE A 161 1.40 2.61 -6.47
N ASP A 162 0.42 1.71 -6.48
CA ASP A 162 0.18 0.78 -5.37
C ASP A 162 1.35 -0.21 -5.23
N ASP A 163 1.89 -0.69 -6.36
CA ASP A 163 3.10 -1.52 -6.41
C ASP A 163 4.34 -0.82 -5.81
N LEU A 164 4.38 0.52 -5.84
CA LEU A 164 5.44 1.33 -5.21
C LEU A 164 5.24 1.49 -3.70
N GLY A 165 4.11 1.05 -3.13
CA GLY A 165 3.77 1.22 -1.73
C GLY A 165 3.11 2.56 -1.41
N ILE A 166 2.62 3.29 -2.41
CA ILE A 166 1.89 4.54 -2.21
C ILE A 166 0.48 4.23 -1.73
N SER A 167 0.09 4.83 -0.61
CA SER A 167 -1.24 4.62 0.00
C SER A 167 -2.31 5.50 -0.65
N LEU A 168 -3.27 4.88 -1.31
CA LEU A 168 -4.40 5.56 -1.95
C LEU A 168 -5.49 5.93 -0.93
N ILE A 169 -5.88 7.20 -0.90
CA ILE A 169 -7.09 7.68 -0.24
C ILE A 169 -8.18 7.83 -1.31
N PRO A 170 -9.23 6.97 -1.30
CA PRO A 170 -10.18 6.91 -2.39
C PRO A 170 -11.00 8.20 -2.53
N PRO A 171 -11.36 8.58 -3.76
CA PRO A 171 -12.26 9.70 -3.98
C PRO A 171 -13.68 9.38 -3.49
N VAL A 172 -14.49 10.43 -3.32
CA VAL A 172 -15.87 10.35 -2.86
C VAL A 172 -16.82 10.56 -4.04
N ARG A 173 -17.99 9.91 -3.99
CA ARG A 173 -19.11 10.19 -4.90
C ARG A 173 -19.84 11.46 -4.45
N LYS A 174 -19.73 12.54 -5.22
CA LYS A 174 -20.43 13.81 -4.96
C LYS A 174 -20.82 14.47 -6.29
N ARG A 175 -21.59 15.56 -6.20
CA ARG A 175 -21.77 16.48 -7.33
C ARG A 175 -20.45 17.20 -7.60
N LEU A 176 -19.92 17.02 -8.80
CA LEU A 176 -18.65 17.60 -9.22
C LEU A 176 -18.82 19.05 -9.69
N ALA A 177 -17.70 19.76 -9.86
CA ALA A 177 -17.69 21.14 -10.34
C ALA A 177 -18.30 21.31 -11.74
N CYS A 178 -18.30 20.26 -12.57
CA CYS A 178 -18.96 20.23 -13.88
C CYS A 178 -20.48 20.05 -13.82
N GLY A 179 -21.06 19.80 -12.63
CA GLY A 179 -22.49 19.57 -12.44
C GLY A 179 -22.90 18.10 -12.37
N ASP A 180 -22.05 17.18 -12.84
CA ASP A 180 -22.30 15.73 -12.84
C ASP A 180 -22.25 15.13 -11.44
N TYR A 181 -23.12 14.13 -11.18
CA TYR A 181 -23.04 13.32 -9.97
C TYR A 181 -22.21 12.06 -10.27
N GLY A 182 -21.07 11.89 -9.61
CA GLY A 182 -20.23 10.73 -9.86
C GLY A 182 -19.03 10.60 -8.94
N ASN A 183 -18.25 9.55 -9.18
CA ASN A 183 -17.06 9.24 -8.39
C ASN A 183 -15.86 10.01 -8.93
N GLY A 184 -15.10 10.67 -8.06
CA GLY A 184 -13.91 11.44 -8.48
C GLY A 184 -13.67 12.72 -7.69
N ALA A 185 -14.58 13.10 -6.78
CA ALA A 185 -14.33 14.20 -5.86
C ALA A 185 -13.23 13.82 -4.86
N MET A 186 -12.34 14.75 -4.54
CA MET A 186 -11.34 14.55 -3.50
C MET A 186 -12.00 14.15 -2.17
N ALA A 187 -11.35 13.27 -1.41
CA ALA A 187 -11.69 13.03 -0.01
C ALA A 187 -11.74 14.34 0.79
N GLU A 188 -12.60 14.39 1.81
CA GLU A 188 -12.64 15.57 2.67
C GLU A 188 -11.31 15.74 3.44
N PRO A 189 -10.83 16.99 3.66
CA PRO A 189 -9.57 17.23 4.35
C PRO A 189 -9.43 16.50 5.70
N SER A 190 -10.53 16.37 6.45
CA SER A 190 -10.58 15.65 7.72
C SER A 190 -10.31 14.14 7.57
N LEU A 191 -10.79 13.51 6.49
CA LEU A 191 -10.50 12.11 6.19
C LEU A 191 -9.04 11.92 5.79
N ILE A 192 -8.49 12.85 5.00
CA ILE A 192 -7.07 12.83 4.59
C ILE A 192 -6.17 12.97 5.82
N TYR A 193 -6.49 13.91 6.71
CA TYR A 193 -5.79 14.12 7.96
C TYR A 193 -5.84 12.89 8.87
N SER A 194 -7.03 12.33 9.13
CA SER A 194 -7.16 11.17 10.01
C SER A 194 -6.46 9.92 9.47
N THR A 195 -6.51 9.69 8.15
CA THR A 195 -5.87 8.53 7.51
C THR A 195 -4.35 8.62 7.55
N SER A 196 -3.78 9.80 7.26
CA SER A 196 -2.33 10.02 7.25
C SER A 196 -1.71 10.07 8.65
N THR A 197 -2.44 10.58 9.65
CA THR A 197 -1.97 10.64 11.05
C THR A 197 -2.20 9.34 11.82
N GLY A 198 -3.14 8.50 11.39
CA GLY A 198 -3.49 7.23 12.04
C GLY A 198 -2.29 6.35 12.40
N PRO A 199 -1.35 6.07 11.47
CA PRO A 199 -0.15 5.27 11.75
C PRO A 199 0.78 5.86 12.83
N TYR A 200 0.81 7.19 12.99
CA TYR A 200 1.63 7.85 14.00
C TYR A 200 0.98 7.85 15.39
N ARG A 201 -0.35 7.77 15.47
CA ARG A 201 -1.08 7.72 16.75
C ARG A 201 -1.03 6.32 17.37
N THR A 202 -1.05 5.27 16.55
CA THR A 202 -0.98 3.87 17.03
C THR A 202 0.41 3.48 17.55
N SER A 203 1.48 4.14 17.08
CA SER A 203 2.86 3.90 17.54
C SER A 203 3.23 4.61 18.85
N LYS A 204 2.40 5.54 19.36
CA LYS A 204 2.67 6.34 20.58
C LYS A 204 1.54 6.38 21.62
N GLY A 205 0.54 5.50 21.54
CA GLY A 205 -0.46 5.38 22.61
C GLY A 205 0.04 4.56 23.80
N PRO A 206 -0.28 4.91 25.06
CA PRO A 206 -0.09 3.98 26.17
C PRO A 206 -0.91 2.73 25.87
N ARG A 207 -0.28 1.55 25.99
CA ARG A 207 -0.99 0.27 25.99
C ARG A 207 -1.80 0.13 27.28
N ASN A 208 -2.82 0.95 27.45
CA ASN A 208 -3.86 0.70 28.43
C ASN A 208 -5.05 0.12 27.67
N GLY A 209 -5.22 -1.19 27.83
CA GLY A 209 -6.37 -1.91 27.32
C GLY A 209 -7.63 -1.32 27.91
N THR A 210 -8.43 -0.67 27.07
CA THR A 210 -9.87 -0.59 27.27
C THR A 210 -10.51 -0.48 25.90
N ALA A 211 -11.13 -1.58 25.46
CA ALA A 211 -11.96 -1.61 24.28
C ALA A 211 -13.12 -0.63 24.49
N ILE A 212 -13.09 0.51 23.80
CA ILE A 212 -14.25 1.39 23.70
C ILE A 212 -15.06 0.98 22.46
N ASN A 213 -16.17 0.33 22.77
CA ASN A 213 -17.23 -0.07 21.87
C ASN A 213 -18.01 1.20 21.47
N SER A 214 -17.87 1.67 20.23
CA SER A 214 -18.73 2.75 19.70
C SER A 214 -19.58 2.23 18.55
N LYS A 215 -20.77 1.74 18.95
CA LYS A 215 -21.93 1.60 18.07
C LYS A 215 -22.32 2.99 17.55
N GLY A 216 -22.40 3.15 16.24
CA GLY A 216 -23.03 4.29 15.55
C GLY A 216 -24.21 3.82 14.69
N PRO A 217 -25.24 4.66 14.49
CA PRO A 217 -26.62 4.23 14.36
C PRO A 217 -27.03 3.79 12.96
N SER A 218 -27.88 2.78 12.91
CA SER A 218 -28.62 2.35 11.73
C SER A 218 -29.69 3.38 11.36
N ASN A 219 -29.60 3.96 10.16
CA ASN A 219 -30.75 4.55 9.49
C ASN A 219 -30.89 3.95 8.10
N LYS A 220 -31.79 2.97 8.00
CA LYS A 220 -32.31 2.42 6.75
C LYS A 220 -33.38 3.39 6.22
N SER A 221 -33.10 4.12 5.15
CA SER A 221 -34.14 4.68 4.30
C SER A 221 -34.34 3.76 3.10
N ARG A 222 -35.57 3.27 2.99
CA ARG A 222 -36.11 2.37 1.96
C ARG A 222 -35.89 2.96 0.56
N VAL A 223 -35.29 2.19 -0.33
CA VAL A 223 -35.53 2.30 -1.78
C VAL A 223 -35.90 0.91 -2.28
N ALA A 224 -37.00 0.91 -3.03
CA ALA A 224 -37.84 -0.19 -3.50
C ALA A 224 -37.17 -1.54 -3.80
N GLU A 225 -37.80 -2.58 -3.25
CA GLU A 225 -37.69 -3.98 -3.65
C GLU A 225 -38.11 -4.16 -5.12
N GLY A 226 -37.23 -4.79 -5.90
CA GLY A 226 -37.48 -5.11 -7.29
C GLY A 226 -36.53 -6.20 -7.78
N LYS A 227 -36.84 -7.45 -7.41
CA LYS A 227 -36.40 -8.72 -8.02
C LYS A 227 -34.88 -8.95 -8.15
N PHE A 228 -34.29 -9.52 -7.10
CA PHE A 228 -33.15 -10.45 -7.22
C PHE A 228 -33.21 -11.45 -6.04
N GLN A 229 -34.33 -12.18 -5.97
CA GLN A 229 -34.49 -13.35 -5.10
C GLN A 229 -34.46 -14.57 -6.01
N GLU A 230 -33.82 -15.65 -5.55
CA GLU A 230 -33.37 -16.86 -6.28
C GLU A 230 -31.98 -16.60 -6.90
N ILE A 231 -30.85 -17.14 -6.40
CA ILE A 231 -30.57 -18.53 -6.03
C ILE A 231 -29.44 -18.51 -4.97
N CYS A 232 -29.80 -18.73 -3.70
CA CYS A 232 -28.86 -19.08 -2.62
C CYS A 232 -29.44 -20.28 -1.87
N THR A 233 -29.69 -21.38 -2.58
CA THR A 233 -30.00 -22.68 -1.98
C THR A 233 -28.80 -23.57 -2.20
N ASP A 234 -27.89 -23.56 -1.22
CA ASP A 234 -27.04 -24.70 -0.82
C ASP A 234 -26.17 -24.23 0.34
N HIS A 235 -26.75 -24.18 1.54
CA HIS A 235 -25.99 -24.10 2.78
C HIS A 235 -25.68 -25.52 3.23
N ASN A 236 -24.51 -26.02 2.81
CA ASN A 236 -23.86 -27.14 3.48
C ASN A 236 -23.11 -26.59 4.73
N PRO A 237 -23.49 -26.97 5.95
CA PRO A 237 -22.90 -26.43 7.18
C PRO A 237 -21.44 -26.85 7.45
N ASN A 238 -20.82 -27.67 6.60
CA ASN A 238 -19.42 -28.10 6.76
C ASN A 238 -18.38 -27.35 5.89
N SER A 239 -18.79 -26.34 5.12
CA SER A 239 -17.87 -25.59 4.25
C SER A 239 -17.08 -24.53 5.04
N LYS A 240 -15.96 -24.93 5.65
CA LYS A 240 -14.94 -24.01 6.17
C LYS A 240 -14.14 -23.40 5.02
N MET A 241 -14.65 -22.33 4.41
CA MET A 241 -13.83 -21.47 3.56
C MET A 241 -14.11 -20.02 3.89
N ILE A 242 -13.16 -19.38 4.60
CA ILE A 242 -13.27 -18.01 5.11
C ILE A 242 -13.31 -16.97 3.97
N ILE A 243 -12.78 -17.31 2.77
CA ILE A 243 -12.80 -16.47 1.57
C ILE A 243 -13.34 -17.27 0.37
N PRO A 244 -14.48 -16.87 -0.23
CA PRO A 244 -15.02 -17.54 -1.41
C PRO A 244 -14.22 -17.18 -2.67
N VAL A 245 -13.39 -18.12 -3.14
CA VAL A 245 -12.72 -18.00 -4.44
C VAL A 245 -13.75 -18.19 -5.55
N ARG A 246 -13.89 -17.18 -6.40
CA ARG A 246 -14.83 -17.14 -7.52
C ARG A 246 -14.10 -17.15 -8.85
N CYS A 247 -14.72 -17.73 -9.87
CA CYS A 247 -14.20 -17.62 -11.23
C CYS A 247 -14.31 -16.17 -11.73
N PHE A 248 -13.19 -15.61 -12.21
CA PHE A 248 -13.10 -14.23 -12.72
C PHE A 248 -14.05 -13.93 -13.88
N THR A 249 -14.46 -14.93 -14.66
CA THR A 249 -15.37 -14.76 -15.79
C THR A 249 -16.82 -15.10 -15.44
N CYS A 250 -17.05 -16.23 -14.78
CA CYS A 250 -18.40 -16.78 -14.55
C CYS A 250 -19.01 -16.37 -13.20
N GLY A 251 -18.23 -15.81 -12.27
CA GLY A 251 -18.68 -15.40 -10.92
C GLY A 251 -19.06 -16.54 -9.97
N LYS A 252 -19.13 -17.79 -10.47
CA LYS A 252 -19.41 -19.00 -9.68
C LYS A 252 -18.35 -19.15 -8.58
N VAL A 253 -18.78 -19.53 -7.38
CA VAL A 253 -17.87 -19.95 -6.30
C VAL A 253 -17.29 -21.29 -6.69
N ILE A 254 -15.95 -21.37 -6.69
CA ILE A 254 -15.20 -22.56 -7.12
C ILE A 254 -14.47 -23.17 -5.93
N GLY A 255 -13.98 -22.36 -4.99
CA GLY A 255 -13.13 -22.87 -3.90
C GLY A 255 -13.80 -23.90 -2.99
N ASN A 256 -15.14 -23.90 -2.88
CA ASN A 256 -15.89 -24.87 -2.08
C ASN A 256 -16.06 -26.25 -2.75
N LYS A 257 -15.63 -26.43 -4.01
CA LYS A 257 -15.80 -27.66 -4.77
C LYS A 257 -14.56 -28.56 -4.79
N TRP A 258 -13.45 -28.11 -4.19
CA TRP A 258 -12.18 -28.82 -4.24
C TRP A 258 -12.22 -30.17 -3.51
N ASP A 259 -12.77 -30.20 -2.30
CA ASP A 259 -12.82 -31.44 -1.52
C ASP A 259 -13.69 -32.48 -2.23
N THR A 260 -14.84 -32.06 -2.77
CA THR A 260 -15.71 -32.93 -3.57
C THR A 260 -15.06 -33.39 -4.87
N TYR A 261 -14.18 -32.57 -5.48
CA TYR A 261 -13.38 -32.99 -6.64
C TYR A 261 -12.41 -34.10 -6.27
N LEU A 262 -11.72 -34.00 -5.13
CA LEU A 262 -10.82 -35.04 -4.64
C LEU A 262 -11.57 -36.34 -4.30
N ASP A 263 -12.75 -36.23 -3.69
CA ASP A 263 -13.59 -37.40 -3.38
C ASP A 263 -14.01 -38.15 -4.66
N LEU A 264 -14.32 -37.42 -5.74
CA LEU A 264 -14.66 -38.00 -7.04
C LEU A 264 -13.46 -38.70 -7.69
N LEU A 265 -12.26 -38.11 -7.60
CA LEU A 265 -11.04 -38.76 -8.08
C LEU A 265 -10.70 -40.03 -7.29
N GLN A 266 -10.97 -40.04 -5.98
CA GLN A 266 -10.80 -41.24 -5.15
C GLN A 266 -11.84 -42.32 -5.47
N ALA A 267 -12.98 -41.95 -6.04
CA ALA A 267 -14.01 -42.87 -6.52
C ALA A 267 -13.79 -43.34 -7.97
N ASP A 268 -12.56 -43.26 -8.49
CA ASP A 268 -12.15 -43.67 -9.85
C ASP A 268 -12.86 -42.94 -11.00
N TYR A 269 -13.35 -41.71 -10.78
CA TYR A 269 -13.83 -40.86 -11.88
C TYR A 269 -12.65 -40.27 -12.68
N SER A 270 -12.83 -40.12 -13.99
CA SER A 270 -11.87 -39.36 -14.80
C SER A 270 -11.90 -37.87 -14.42
N GLU A 271 -10.78 -37.17 -14.54
CA GLU A 271 -10.69 -35.73 -14.19
C GLU A 271 -11.74 -34.89 -14.94
N GLY A 272 -12.01 -35.23 -16.20
CA GLY A 272 -13.04 -34.58 -17.02
C GLY A 272 -14.44 -34.79 -16.47
N ASP A 273 -14.81 -36.05 -16.21
CA ASP A 273 -16.14 -36.43 -15.72
C ASP A 273 -16.39 -35.89 -14.30
N ALA A 274 -15.35 -35.86 -13.45
CA ALA A 274 -15.43 -35.28 -12.12
C ALA A 274 -15.73 -33.76 -12.17
N LEU A 275 -15.09 -33.03 -13.08
CA LEU A 275 -15.35 -31.60 -13.30
C LEU A 275 -16.75 -31.33 -13.86
N ASP A 276 -17.25 -32.22 -14.73
CA ASP A 276 -18.60 -32.15 -15.28
C ASP A 276 -19.66 -32.46 -14.22
N ALA A 277 -19.44 -33.46 -13.37
CA ALA A 277 -20.30 -33.79 -12.23
C ALA A 277 -20.42 -32.61 -11.23
N LEU A 278 -19.35 -31.81 -11.08
CA LEU A 278 -19.36 -30.58 -10.27
C LEU A 278 -20.06 -29.38 -10.94
N GLY A 279 -20.61 -29.54 -12.14
CA GLY A 279 -21.28 -28.49 -12.90
C GLY A 279 -20.31 -27.40 -13.43
N LEU A 280 -19.04 -27.76 -13.62
CA LEU A 280 -17.98 -26.88 -14.13
C LEU A 280 -17.75 -27.09 -15.63
N VAL A 281 -18.79 -26.91 -16.43
CA VAL A 281 -18.72 -27.07 -17.89
C VAL A 281 -17.81 -26.04 -18.59
N ARG A 282 -17.72 -24.81 -18.09
CA ARG A 282 -16.95 -23.74 -18.75
C ARG A 282 -15.46 -23.84 -18.45
N TYR A 283 -14.62 -23.69 -19.48
CA TYR A 283 -13.16 -23.68 -19.37
C TYR A 283 -12.62 -22.73 -18.29
N CYS A 284 -13.18 -21.52 -18.18
CA CYS A 284 -12.77 -20.55 -17.16
C CYS A 284 -13.00 -21.03 -15.72
N CYS A 285 -14.06 -21.79 -15.47
CA CYS A 285 -14.37 -22.32 -14.15
C CYS A 285 -13.51 -23.59 -13.86
N ARG A 286 -13.22 -24.43 -14.87
CA ARG A 286 -12.29 -25.60 -14.77
C ARG A 286 -10.85 -25.18 -14.48
N ARG A 287 -10.33 -24.23 -15.28
CA ARG A 287 -8.99 -23.67 -15.09
C ARG A 287 -8.81 -23.13 -13.69
N MET A 288 -9.79 -22.36 -13.18
CA MET A 288 -9.73 -21.81 -11.84
C MET A 288 -9.65 -22.90 -10.76
N LEU A 289 -10.43 -23.97 -10.85
CA LEU A 289 -10.37 -25.07 -9.88
C LEU A 289 -8.99 -25.75 -9.90
N MET A 290 -8.49 -26.09 -11.09
CA MET A 290 -7.21 -26.80 -11.25
C MET A 290 -6.00 -25.94 -10.86
N THR A 291 -6.03 -24.62 -11.13
CA THR A 291 -4.90 -23.73 -10.82
C THR A 291 -4.85 -23.24 -9.38
N HIS A 292 -5.96 -23.33 -8.63
CA HIS A 292 -6.08 -22.68 -7.32
C HIS A 292 -5.15 -23.31 -6.27
N VAL A 293 -4.93 -24.63 -6.33
CA VAL A 293 -4.09 -25.32 -5.33
C VAL A 293 -2.60 -25.24 -5.67
N ASP A 294 -2.21 -25.26 -6.95
CA ASP A 294 -0.83 -24.93 -7.36
C ASP A 294 -0.42 -23.53 -6.88
N LEU A 295 -1.36 -22.59 -6.92
CA LEU A 295 -1.13 -21.23 -6.41
C LEU A 295 -1.00 -21.23 -4.89
N ILE A 296 -1.83 -21.98 -4.17
CA ILE A 296 -1.76 -22.09 -2.71
C ILE A 296 -0.48 -22.80 -2.26
N GLU A 297 -0.11 -23.94 -2.84
CA GLU A 297 1.12 -24.65 -2.50
C GLU A 297 2.36 -23.81 -2.82
N LYS A 298 2.38 -23.12 -3.98
CA LYS A 298 3.47 -22.19 -4.31
C LYS A 298 3.52 -21.00 -3.34
N LEU A 299 2.38 -20.42 -2.96
CA LEU A 299 2.31 -19.32 -1.98
C LEU A 299 2.74 -19.76 -0.57
N LEU A 300 2.32 -20.95 -0.14
CA LEU A 300 2.72 -21.53 1.15
C LEU A 300 4.21 -21.84 1.18
N ASN A 301 4.77 -22.36 0.08
CA ASN A 301 6.20 -22.60 -0.07
C ASN A 301 7.02 -21.29 -0.14
N TYR A 302 6.47 -20.25 -0.79
CA TYR A 302 7.11 -18.92 -0.86
C TYR A 302 7.23 -18.28 0.53
N ASN A 303 6.17 -18.39 1.36
CA ASN A 303 6.21 -17.94 2.75
C ASN A 303 7.27 -18.71 3.56
N LYS A 304 7.40 -20.02 3.35
CA LYS A 304 8.42 -20.84 4.03
C LYS A 304 9.84 -20.39 3.66
N PHE A 305 10.06 -20.05 2.39
CA PHE A 305 11.35 -19.56 1.87
C PHE A 305 11.76 -18.21 2.46
N ILE A 306 10.80 -17.28 2.65
CA ILE A 306 11.03 -15.96 3.29
C ILE A 306 11.43 -16.12 4.77
N PHE A 307 10.78 -17.03 5.50
CA PHE A 307 11.12 -17.27 6.90
C PHE A 307 12.52 -17.89 7.06
N GLU A 308 12.93 -18.80 6.17
CA GLU A 308 14.27 -19.40 6.20
C GLU A 308 15.38 -18.42 5.79
N THR A 309 15.12 -17.50 4.84
CA THR A 309 16.08 -16.45 4.47
C THR A 309 16.24 -15.40 5.57
N ARG A 310 15.16 -15.02 6.27
CA ARG A 310 15.23 -14.15 7.46
C ARG A 310 15.94 -14.80 8.66
N ALA A 311 15.81 -16.12 8.82
CA ALA A 311 16.51 -16.86 9.87
C ALA A 311 18.02 -16.98 9.59
N LYS A 312 18.43 -17.07 8.32
CA LYS A 312 19.85 -17.14 7.91
C LYS A 312 20.54 -15.78 7.89
N SER A 313 19.82 -14.68 7.66
CA SER A 313 20.39 -13.32 7.63
C SER A 313 20.59 -12.68 9.01
N ASN A 314 20.17 -13.32 10.10
CA ASN A 314 20.22 -12.77 11.47
C ASN A 314 21.18 -13.50 12.43
N ILE A 315 22.15 -14.28 11.94
CA ILE A 315 23.20 -14.85 12.79
C ILE A 315 24.51 -14.10 12.53
N SER A 316 24.63 -12.92 13.12
CA SER A 316 25.91 -12.35 13.59
C SER A 316 25.68 -11.08 14.43
N VAL A 317 24.99 -11.18 15.57
CA VAL A 317 25.36 -10.43 16.79
C VAL A 317 24.97 -11.28 18.00
N LYS A 318 25.89 -11.37 18.94
CA LYS A 318 25.92 -12.21 20.13
C LYS A 318 24.78 -11.97 21.13
N ASN A 319 24.40 -13.09 21.74
CA ASN A 319 24.14 -13.32 23.17
C ASN A 319 22.84 -12.86 23.86
N ASP A 320 22.25 -13.88 24.50
CA ASP A 320 21.62 -13.88 25.81
C ASP A 320 20.29 -13.13 25.98
N HIS A 321 19.21 -13.82 25.63
CA HIS A 321 18.15 -14.23 26.57
C HIS A 321 17.08 -15.02 25.79
N TRP A 322 16.24 -15.79 26.49
CA TRP A 322 15.18 -16.70 25.96
C TRP A 322 15.59 -18.17 25.72
N ARG A 323 16.22 -18.79 26.72
CA ARG A 323 15.90 -20.17 27.08
C ARG A 323 14.44 -20.20 27.56
N ASN A 324 13.51 -20.59 26.70
CA ASN A 324 12.25 -21.29 27.01
C ASN A 324 11.34 -21.20 25.78
N LEU A 325 11.43 -22.20 24.89
CA LEU A 325 10.36 -22.66 23.98
C LEU A 325 10.84 -23.88 23.14
N ARG A 326 11.83 -24.66 23.62
CA ARG A 326 12.12 -26.01 23.13
C ARG A 326 11.26 -27.01 23.91
N ALA A 327 10.00 -27.21 23.51
CA ALA A 327 9.19 -28.27 24.10
C ALA A 327 8.10 -28.86 23.18
N VAL A 328 7.96 -28.42 21.93
CA VAL A 328 6.90 -28.97 21.03
C VAL A 328 7.47 -29.53 19.72
N ASP A 329 8.80 -29.53 19.55
CA ASP A 329 9.50 -30.02 18.35
C ASP A 329 9.92 -31.51 18.46
N ALA A 330 9.43 -32.23 19.48
CA ALA A 330 9.88 -33.60 19.80
C ALA A 330 8.95 -34.72 19.29
N THR A 331 7.79 -34.41 18.69
CA THR A 331 6.80 -35.43 18.31
C THR A 331 6.58 -35.62 16.80
N TRP A 332 7.23 -34.84 15.91
CA TRP A 332 7.06 -34.99 14.45
C TRP A 332 8.33 -35.45 13.69
N LYS A 333 9.33 -36.01 14.39
CA LYS A 333 10.51 -36.62 13.75
C LYS A 333 10.49 -38.16 13.72
N ARG A 334 9.39 -38.81 14.10
CA ARG A 334 9.34 -40.27 14.25
C ARG A 334 8.52 -41.08 13.22
N SER A 335 7.91 -40.45 12.21
CA SER A 335 7.01 -41.18 11.29
C SER A 335 7.22 -40.95 9.78
N LYS A 336 8.38 -40.42 9.35
CA LYS A 336 8.74 -40.41 7.92
C LYS A 336 10.06 -41.14 7.62
N LEU A 337 10.39 -42.11 8.48
CA LEU A 337 11.42 -43.13 8.26
C LEU A 337 10.83 -44.45 7.73
N HIS A 338 9.54 -44.48 7.33
CA HIS A 338 8.83 -45.72 6.97
C HIS A 338 8.37 -45.83 5.51
N LEU A 339 8.63 -44.83 4.66
CA LEU A 339 8.33 -44.90 3.21
C LEU A 339 9.59 -44.74 2.35
N VAL A 340 10.74 -45.14 2.90
CA VAL A 340 11.99 -45.46 2.15
C VAL A 340 12.03 -46.97 1.80
N ARG A 341 10.89 -47.68 1.90
CA ARG A 341 10.81 -49.15 1.73
C ARG A 341 10.12 -49.61 0.43
N LEU A 342 9.95 -48.74 -0.56
CA LEU A 342 9.35 -49.09 -1.87
C LEU A 342 10.23 -48.73 -3.09
N GLY A 343 11.56 -48.72 -2.92
CA GLY A 343 12.51 -49.11 -3.99
C GLY A 343 12.40 -48.43 -5.36
N TYR A 344 12.49 -47.10 -5.43
CA TYR A 344 12.86 -46.43 -6.68
C TYR A 344 14.07 -45.50 -6.46
N GLU A 345 15.12 -45.75 -7.25
CA GLU A 345 16.43 -45.12 -7.16
C GLU A 345 16.40 -43.64 -7.54
N ILE A 346 17.25 -42.89 -6.82
CA ILE A 346 17.67 -41.53 -7.18
C ILE A 346 18.77 -41.67 -8.24
N SER A 347 18.60 -41.04 -9.40
CA SER A 347 19.74 -40.64 -10.22
C SER A 347 19.66 -39.14 -10.52
N SER A 348 20.78 -38.49 -10.21
CA SER A 348 21.11 -37.09 -10.39
C SER A 348 21.33 -36.68 -11.86
N VAL A 349 21.66 -35.39 -12.04
CA VAL A 349 22.22 -34.71 -13.24
C VAL A 349 21.12 -34.26 -14.23
N VAL A 350 20.93 -32.99 -14.62
CA VAL A 350 21.86 -32.01 -15.19
C VAL A 350 21.32 -30.58 -15.03
N LEU A 351 22.18 -29.69 -14.54
CA LEU A 351 22.14 -28.24 -14.77
C LEU A 351 22.31 -27.93 -16.26
N SER A 352 21.45 -27.11 -16.87
CA SER A 352 21.94 -26.23 -17.93
C SER A 352 21.23 -24.88 -17.94
N VAL A 353 22.07 -23.88 -17.78
CA VAL A 353 21.88 -22.46 -17.98
C VAL A 353 21.83 -22.17 -19.50
N ASN A 354 21.02 -21.17 -19.88
CA ASN A 354 21.04 -20.35 -21.12
C ASN A 354 21.23 -21.02 -22.49
N CYS A 355 20.24 -20.87 -23.39
CA CYS A 355 20.47 -20.28 -24.73
C CYS A 355 19.20 -20.11 -25.56
N PHE A 356 19.13 -18.98 -26.27
CA PHE A 356 18.36 -18.66 -27.50
C PHE A 356 16.83 -18.56 -27.41
N LYS A 357 16.22 -17.38 -27.60
CA LYS A 357 16.01 -16.61 -28.85
C LYS A 357 15.22 -17.36 -29.93
N GLU A 358 14.10 -16.72 -30.31
CA GLU A 358 13.32 -16.85 -31.55
C GLU A 358 12.53 -18.14 -31.78
N LEU A 359 11.20 -18.00 -31.66
CA LEU A 359 10.22 -18.25 -32.73
C LEU A 359 8.92 -17.49 -32.43
#